data_AF-A0A920J970-F1
#
_entry.id   AF-A0A920J970-F1
#
_cell.length_a   1.000
_cell.length_b   1.000
_cell.length_c   1.000
_cell.angle_alpha   90.00
_cell.angle_beta   90.00
_cell.angle_gamma   90.00
#
_symmetry.space_group_name_H-M   'P 1'
#
loop_
_entity.id
_entity.type
_entity.pdbx_description
1 polymer ?
#
loop_
_entity_poly.entity_id
_entity_poly.type
_entity_poly.pdbx_seq_one_letter_code
_entity_poly.pdbx_strand_id
1 'polypeptide(L)'
;MQKINTAQKTDLKIPLELIEFLMKLKRKGNFKIFSDPAKNDGSRVVALKVEEEINLKRSQKDEYTNFVGKLGAKGLAYIKINDASDIENGLQSPILKFLSKGFITVFFNKLNPV
;
A
#
# COMPACT_ATOMS: atom_id res chain seq x y z
N MET A 1 -6.66 20.89 1.98
CA MET A 1 -5.43 20.15 1.66
C MET A 1 -4.66 19.91 2.95
N GLN A 2 -4.70 18.69 3.49
CA GLN A 2 -4.05 18.40 4.77
C GLN A 2 -2.62 17.94 4.49
N LYS A 3 -1.67 18.88 4.60
CA LYS A 3 -0.23 18.61 4.58
C LYS A 3 0.09 17.81 5.84
N ILE A 4 0.58 16.58 5.68
CA ILE A 4 0.90 15.72 6.80
C ILE A 4 2.21 16.22 7.40
N ASN A 5 2.09 16.82 8.59
CA ASN A 5 3.18 17.41 9.34
C ASN A 5 3.71 16.36 10.33
N THR A 6 4.72 15.58 9.91
CA THR A 6 5.65 14.91 10.84
C THR A 6 7.01 14.89 10.17
N ALA A 7 7.86 15.83 10.58
CA ALA A 7 9.21 16.00 10.11
C ALA A 7 10.05 14.74 10.35
N GLN A 8 10.51 14.12 9.27
CA GLN A 8 11.82 13.48 9.19
C GLN A 8 12.33 13.71 7.77
N LYS A 9 13.46 14.40 7.65
CA LYS A 9 14.35 14.46 6.48
C LYS A 9 13.74 13.83 5.23
N THR A 10 12.82 14.55 4.58
CA THR A 10 12.34 14.15 3.25
C THR A 10 13.51 14.38 2.32
N ASP A 11 14.23 13.31 2.00
CA ASP A 11 15.26 13.34 0.97
C ASP A 11 14.55 13.59 -0.36
N LEU A 12 14.46 14.87 -0.75
CA LEU A 12 13.74 15.34 -1.95
C LEU A 12 14.32 14.78 -3.26
N LYS A 13 15.43 14.04 -3.17
CA LYS A 13 16.06 13.30 -4.27
C LYS A 13 15.38 11.95 -4.54
N ILE A 14 14.58 11.46 -3.60
CA ILE A 14 13.89 10.18 -3.72
C ILE A 14 12.47 10.48 -4.22
N PRO A 15 12.11 10.12 -5.46
CA PRO A 15 10.81 10.46 -6.07
C PRO A 15 9.65 9.60 -5.54
N LEU A 16 9.79 9.00 -4.34
CA LEU A 16 8.83 8.05 -3.83
C LEU A 16 7.74 8.76 -3.00
N GLU A 17 6.49 8.63 -3.45
CA GLU A 17 5.35 9.24 -2.78
C GLU A 17 4.57 8.25 -1.92
N LEU A 18 4.26 8.71 -0.70
CA LEU A 18 3.40 8.01 0.24
C LEU A 18 1.95 8.48 0.05
N ILE A 19 1.11 7.59 -0.45
CA ILE A 19 -0.30 7.86 -0.72
C ILE A 19 -1.13 7.28 0.43
N GLU A 20 -1.76 8.17 1.20
CA GLU A 20 -2.62 7.77 2.31
C GLU A 20 -3.99 7.28 1.80
N PHE A 21 -4.39 6.09 2.24
CA PHE A 21 -5.71 5.54 1.99
C PHE A 21 -6.61 5.86 3.16
N LEU A 22 -7.51 6.84 2.96
CA LEU A 22 -8.53 7.18 3.95
C LEU A 22 -9.33 5.93 4.31
N MET A 23 -9.30 5.62 5.59
CA MET A 23 -9.82 4.41 6.17
C MET A 23 -11.34 4.26 6.10
N LYS A 24 -12.05 5.31 5.64
CA LYS A 24 -13.50 5.33 5.44
C LYS A 24 -14.01 4.20 4.53
N LEU A 25 -13.14 3.57 3.74
CA LEU A 25 -13.47 2.39 2.93
C LEU A 25 -13.61 1.08 3.74
N LYS A 26 -13.24 1.04 5.03
CA LYS A 26 -13.05 -0.20 5.81
C LYS A 26 -14.21 -0.63 6.74
N ARG A 27 -15.47 -0.36 6.43
CA ARG A 27 -16.57 -0.96 7.22
C ARG A 27 -17.07 -2.32 6.71
N LYS A 28 -16.60 -2.81 5.55
CA LYS A 28 -17.19 -4.02 4.90
C LYS A 28 -16.19 -5.11 4.45
N GLY A 29 -14.99 -5.19 5.03
CA GLY A 29 -14.00 -6.20 4.64
C GLY A 29 -13.41 -6.98 5.82
N ASN A 30 -13.33 -8.31 5.70
CA ASN A 30 -12.83 -9.23 6.73
C ASN A 30 -11.29 -9.31 6.83
N PHE A 31 -10.55 -8.37 6.24
CA PHE A 31 -9.10 -8.45 6.20
C PHE A 31 -8.46 -7.79 7.43
N LYS A 32 -8.08 -8.62 8.42
CA LYS A 32 -7.54 -8.20 9.73
C LYS A 32 -6.38 -7.20 9.65
N ILE A 33 -5.48 -7.37 8.68
CA ILE A 33 -4.30 -6.50 8.47
C ILE A 33 -4.73 -5.05 8.17
N PHE A 34 -5.89 -4.87 7.54
CA PHE A 34 -6.47 -3.56 7.32
C PHE A 34 -7.52 -3.21 8.38
N SER A 35 -8.34 -4.15 8.86
CA SER A 35 -9.43 -3.85 9.79
C SER A 35 -8.94 -3.47 11.19
N ASP A 36 -7.78 -3.95 11.65
CA ASP A 36 -7.30 -3.64 13.00
C ASP A 36 -6.79 -2.20 13.11
N PRO A 37 -5.95 -1.71 12.17
CA PRO A 37 -5.70 -0.27 12.05
C PRO A 37 -6.99 0.51 11.75
N ALA A 38 -7.99 -0.07 11.07
CA ALA A 38 -9.28 0.58 10.76
C ALA A 38 -10.07 1.09 11.95
N LYS A 39 -9.92 0.41 13.08
CA LYS A 39 -10.76 0.62 14.26
C LYS A 39 -10.15 1.62 15.22
N ASN A 40 -8.92 2.07 14.96
CA ASN A 40 -8.16 2.91 15.87
C ASN A 40 -7.98 4.29 15.24
N ASP A 41 -8.51 5.34 15.87
CA ASP A 41 -8.62 6.68 15.28
C ASP A 41 -7.26 7.35 15.00
N GLY A 42 -6.16 6.85 15.57
CA GLY A 42 -4.79 7.29 15.29
C GLY A 42 -4.04 6.46 14.23
N SER A 43 -4.67 5.45 13.64
CA SER A 43 -4.03 4.55 12.68
C SER A 43 -4.28 4.99 11.24
N ARG A 44 -3.23 4.91 10.42
CA ARG A 44 -3.27 5.22 8.98
C ARG A 44 -2.81 4.04 8.15
N VAL A 45 -3.38 3.91 6.96
CA VAL A 45 -2.86 3.01 5.92
C VAL A 45 -2.32 3.85 4.81
N VAL A 46 -1.05 3.62 4.49
CA VAL A 46 -0.32 4.37 3.47
C VAL A 46 0.29 3.36 2.52
N ALA A 47 0.20 3.61 1.22
CA ALA A 47 0.96 2.84 0.24
C ALA A 47 2.08 3.71 -0.32
N LEU A 48 3.19 3.06 -0.65
CA LEU A 48 4.29 3.66 -1.37
C LEU A 48 4.18 3.23 -2.83
N LYS A 49 3.99 4.17 -3.75
CA LYS A 49 4.02 3.89 -5.18
C LYS A 49 5.48 3.93 -5.64
N VAL A 50 5.87 2.96 -6.46
CA VAL A 50 7.14 3.00 -7.16
C VAL A 50 6.85 2.93 -8.65
N GLU A 51 7.27 3.96 -9.39
CA GLU A 51 6.94 4.12 -10.81
C GLU A 51 7.86 3.31 -11.73
N GLU A 52 9.09 3.10 -11.31
CA GLU A 52 10.05 2.30 -12.07
C GLU A 52 9.74 0.80 -11.97
N GLU A 53 10.02 0.07 -13.04
CA GLU A 53 9.92 -1.38 -13.03
C GLU A 53 10.99 -1.96 -12.10
N ILE A 54 10.61 -2.22 -10.83
CA ILE A 54 11.49 -2.88 -9.89
C ILE A 54 11.26 -4.39 -9.94
N ASN A 55 12.24 -5.09 -10.49
CA ASN A 55 12.28 -6.54 -10.43
C ASN A 55 12.79 -7.03 -9.06
N LEU A 56 11.94 -6.90 -8.03
CA LEU A 56 12.26 -7.37 -6.68
C LEU A 56 12.23 -8.90 -6.61
N LYS A 57 13.40 -9.49 -6.31
CA LYS A 57 13.50 -10.91 -5.97
C LYS A 57 12.73 -11.21 -4.69
N ARG A 58 12.30 -12.46 -4.53
CA ARG A 58 11.56 -12.89 -3.33
C ARG A 58 12.34 -12.61 -2.05
N SER A 59 13.64 -12.88 -2.05
CA SER A 59 14.55 -12.60 -0.94
C SER A 59 14.55 -11.12 -0.51
N GLN A 60 14.54 -10.20 -1.48
CA GLN A 60 14.49 -8.75 -1.19
C GLN A 60 13.16 -8.33 -0.56
N LYS A 61 12.03 -8.92 -1.01
CA LYS A 61 10.71 -8.67 -0.40
C LYS A 61 10.66 -9.14 1.05
N ASP A 62 11.25 -10.29 1.34
CA ASP A 62 11.33 -10.84 2.70
C ASP A 62 12.28 -9.98 3.56
N GLU A 63 13.39 -9.47 3.00
CA GLU A 63 14.28 -8.52 3.67
C GLU A 63 13.57 -7.20 4.02
N TYR A 64 12.80 -6.61 3.10
CA TYR A 64 12.01 -5.42 3.38
C TYR A 64 10.93 -5.68 4.43
N THR A 65 10.31 -6.86 4.42
CA THR A 65 9.35 -7.27 5.45
C THR A 65 10.00 -7.32 6.83
N ASN A 66 11.21 -7.89 6.92
CA ASN A 66 11.99 -7.92 8.16
C ASN A 66 12.42 -6.52 8.60
N PHE A 67 12.81 -5.66 7.65
CA PHE A 67 13.20 -4.28 7.93
C PHE A 67 12.06 -3.48 8.57
N VAL A 68 10.85 -3.50 7.97
CA VAL A 68 9.70 -2.83 8.58
C VAL A 68 9.27 -3.49 9.89
N GLY A 69 9.50 -4.80 10.04
CA GLY A 69 9.33 -5.53 11.28
C GLY A 69 10.14 -4.96 12.44
N LYS A 70 11.42 -4.62 12.18
CA LYS A 70 12.30 -3.94 13.17
C LYS A 70 11.79 -2.56 13.56
N LEU A 71 11.03 -1.90 12.68
CA LEU A 71 10.37 -0.61 12.94
C LEU A 71 9.02 -0.76 13.65
N GLY A 72 8.61 -1.98 14.02
CA GLY A 72 7.36 -2.26 14.73
C GLY A 72 6.17 -2.57 13.83
N ALA A 73 6.35 -2.66 12.50
CA ALA A 73 5.29 -3.08 11.61
C ALA A 73 5.05 -4.60 11.72
N LYS A 74 3.79 -5.03 11.74
CA LYS A 74 3.45 -6.46 11.79
C LYS A 74 3.59 -7.19 10.45
N GLY A 75 3.85 -6.46 9.36
CA GLY A 75 4.04 -7.01 8.04
C GLY A 75 4.10 -5.94 6.96
N LEU A 76 4.55 -6.35 5.77
CA LEU A 76 4.59 -5.53 4.57
C LEU A 76 3.74 -6.18 3.48
N ALA A 77 2.72 -5.48 3.01
CA ALA A 77 1.94 -5.88 1.85
C ALA A 77 2.50 -5.21 0.59
N TYR A 78 2.54 -5.94 -0.52
CA TYR A 78 2.94 -5.42 -1.82
C TYR A 78 1.95 -5.82 -2.90
N ILE A 79 1.82 -5.02 -3.95
CA ILE A 79 1.09 -5.34 -5.17
C ILE A 79 2.00 -5.06 -6.35
N LYS A 80 2.25 -6.07 -7.18
CA LYS A 80 2.96 -5.88 -8.45
C LYS A 80 1.91 -5.61 -9.53
N ILE A 81 2.08 -4.53 -10.27
CA ILE A 81 1.28 -4.19 -11.43
C ILE A 81 2.06 -4.67 -12.66
N ASN A 82 1.55 -5.69 -13.35
CA ASN A 82 2.08 -6.18 -14.62
C ASN A 82 1.38 -5.48 -15.79
N ASP A 83 0.06 -5.28 -15.70
CA ASP A 83 -0.73 -4.51 -16.66
C ASP A 83 -1.67 -3.56 -15.93
N ALA A 84 -1.58 -2.27 -16.25
CA ALA A 84 -2.39 -1.21 -15.66
C ALA A 84 -3.79 -1.10 -16.32
N SER A 85 -3.94 -1.61 -17.54
CA SER A 85 -5.19 -1.57 -18.31
C SER A 85 -6.13 -2.70 -17.92
N ASP A 86 -5.59 -3.83 -17.46
CA ASP A 86 -6.33 -4.97 -16.95
C ASP A 86 -6.17 -5.09 -15.42
N ILE A 87 -7.05 -4.44 -14.66
CA ILE A 87 -7.02 -4.50 -13.18
C ILE A 87 -7.32 -5.91 -12.66
N GLU A 88 -8.05 -6.75 -13.40
CA GLU A 88 -8.44 -8.07 -12.93
C GLU A 88 -7.30 -9.09 -13.04
N ASN A 89 -6.55 -9.09 -14.14
CA ASN A 89 -5.46 -10.05 -14.38
C ASN A 89 -4.06 -9.43 -14.31
N GLY A 90 -3.94 -8.12 -14.47
CA GLY A 90 -2.68 -7.38 -14.47
C GLY A 90 -2.10 -7.16 -13.07
N LEU A 91 -2.84 -7.46 -12.00
CA LEU A 91 -2.36 -7.34 -10.62
C LEU A 91 -1.89 -8.68 -10.06
N GLN A 92 -0.69 -8.69 -9.49
CA GLN A 92 -0.11 -9.87 -8.85
C GLN A 92 0.25 -9.58 -7.39
N SER A 93 -0.45 -10.24 -6.47
CA SER A 93 -0.11 -10.20 -5.04
C SER A 93 -0.78 -11.29 -4.21
N PRO A 94 -0.10 -11.78 -3.14
CA PRO A 94 -0.72 -12.68 -2.17
C PRO A 94 -1.95 -12.12 -1.46
N ILE A 95 -2.10 -10.79 -1.39
CA ILE A 95 -3.20 -10.14 -0.65
C ILE A 95 -4.47 -9.94 -1.48
N LEU A 96 -4.41 -10.06 -2.81
CA LEU A 96 -5.55 -9.78 -3.70
C LEU A 96 -6.78 -10.62 -3.38
N LYS A 97 -6.58 -11.91 -3.05
CA LYS A 97 -7.65 -12.83 -2.67
C LYS A 97 -8.45 -12.42 -1.43
N PHE A 98 -7.92 -11.49 -0.65
CA PHE A 98 -8.59 -10.98 0.56
C PHE A 98 -9.17 -9.57 0.37
N LEU A 99 -8.95 -8.96 -0.79
CA LEU A 99 -9.47 -7.65 -1.14
C LEU A 99 -10.74 -7.80 -1.99
N SER A 100 -11.73 -6.95 -1.75
CA SER A 100 -12.89 -6.88 -2.63
C SER A 100 -12.52 -6.17 -3.93
N LYS A 101 -13.13 -6.59 -5.05
CA LYS A 101 -12.93 -5.94 -6.36
C LYS A 101 -13.11 -4.42 -6.30
N GLY A 102 -14.17 -3.95 -5.63
CA GLY A 102 -14.42 -2.50 -5.45
C GLY A 102 -13.31 -1.77 -4.67
N PHE A 103 -12.67 -2.43 -3.70
CA PHE A 103 -11.51 -1.83 -3.02
C PHE A 103 -10.31 -1.73 -3.95
N ILE A 104 -10.04 -2.78 -4.75
CA ILE A 104 -8.93 -2.81 -5.70
C ILE A 104 -9.06 -1.69 -6.73
N THR A 105 -10.26 -1.50 -7.31
CA THR A 105 -10.52 -0.42 -8.28
C THR A 105 -10.30 0.96 -7.67
N VAL A 106 -10.84 1.22 -6.47
CA VAL A 106 -10.65 2.51 -5.78
C VAL A 106 -9.18 2.72 -5.41
N PHE A 107 -8.50 1.66 -4.98
CA PHE A 107 -7.08 1.69 -4.64
C PHE A 107 -6.24 2.07 -5.86
N PHE A 108 -6.48 1.41 -6.98
CA PHE A 108 -5.76 1.64 -8.23
C PHE A 108 -5.95 3.06 -8.77
N ASN A 109 -7.20 3.53 -8.85
CA ASN A 109 -7.51 4.89 -9.31
C ASN A 109 -6.87 5.98 -8.45
N LYS A 110 -6.61 5.71 -7.16
CA LYS A 110 -5.95 6.66 -6.27
C LYS A 110 -4.43 6.70 -6.47
N LEU A 111 -3.82 5.58 -6.88
CA LEU A 111 -2.38 5.50 -7.17
C LEU A 111 -2.02 6.04 -8.56
N ASN A 112 -2.94 5.92 -9.50
CA ASN A 112 -2.83 6.45 -10.85
C ASN A 112 -4.06 7.33 -11.13
N PRO A 113 -4.09 8.57 -10.61
CA PRO A 113 -5.11 9.53 -11.02
C PRO A 113 -4.95 9.77 -12.53
N VAL A 114 -6.05 9.58 -13.28
CA VAL A 114 -6.17 10.00 -14.68
C VAL A 114 -6.07 11.51 -14.77
#